data_AF-A0A0R2CE17-F1
#
_entry.id   AF-A0A0R2CE17-F1
#
_cell.length_a   1.000
_cell.length_b   1.000
_cell.length_c   1.000
_cell.angle_alpha   90.00
_cell.angle_beta   90.00
_cell.angle_gamma   90.00
#
_symmetry.space_group_name_H-M   'P 1'
#
loop_
_entity.id
_entity.type
_entity.pdbx_description
1 polymer ?
#
loop_
_entity_poly.entity_id
_entity_poly.type
_entity_poly.pdbx_seq_one_letter_code
_entity_poly.pdbx_strand_id
1 'polypeptide(L)'
;MNNSDSRTKYLQNYYYELIQQKETLKKSLSRFWFLFLIAVILIVFYPFISKFHLLLDLLLVLLFGFVFALAFYRLVVLNKIDLKLTQIEAEFYSLTDQHLEKPASARKKNQAKK
;
A
#
# COMPACT_ATOMS: atom_id res chain seq x y z
N MET A 1 23.87 30.24 -4.98
CA MET A 1 22.78 29.35 -4.50
C MET A 1 23.28 27.92 -4.58
N ASN A 2 23.46 27.26 -3.45
CA ASN A 2 24.05 25.92 -3.38
C ASN A 2 23.03 24.87 -3.86
N ASN A 3 23.34 24.18 -4.95
CA ASN A 3 22.49 23.12 -5.54
C ASN A 3 22.33 21.89 -4.61
N SER A 4 23.15 21.77 -3.57
CA SER A 4 23.07 20.71 -2.56
C SER A 4 21.85 20.86 -1.66
N ASP A 5 21.50 22.08 -1.25
CA ASP A 5 20.42 22.34 -0.29
C ASP A 5 19.03 22.19 -0.92
N SER A 6 18.91 22.48 -2.22
CA SER A 6 17.69 22.25 -2.99
C SER A 6 17.44 20.75 -3.24
N ARG A 7 18.50 19.97 -3.49
CA ARG A 7 18.42 18.53 -3.76
C ARG A 7 18.07 17.73 -2.51
N THR A 8 18.66 18.05 -1.35
CA THR A 8 18.32 17.41 -0.07
C THR A 8 16.87 17.70 0.34
N LYS A 9 16.40 18.95 0.18
CA LYS A 9 15.01 19.32 0.47
C LYS A 9 14.00 18.61 -0.45
N TYR A 10 14.36 18.43 -1.73
CA TYR A 10 13.55 17.66 -2.66
C TYR A 10 13.49 16.17 -2.28
N LEU A 11 14.62 15.54 -1.98
CA LEU A 11 14.70 14.14 -1.53
C LEU A 11 13.87 13.92 -0.25
N GLN A 12 13.92 14.86 0.69
CA GLN A 12 13.15 14.80 1.93
C GLN A 12 11.63 14.90 1.67
N ASN A 13 11.17 15.84 0.83
CA ASN A 13 9.75 15.94 0.47
C ASN A 13 9.26 14.69 -0.28
N TYR A 14 10.06 14.17 -1.20
CA TYR A 14 9.73 12.96 -1.95
C TYR A 14 9.64 11.72 -1.03
N TYR A 15 10.54 11.62 -0.05
CA TYR A 15 10.49 10.59 0.99
C TYR A 15 9.19 10.67 1.81
N TYR A 16 8.76 11.88 2.20
CA TYR A 16 7.50 12.07 2.93
C TYR A 16 6.26 11.71 2.10
N GLU A 17 6.21 12.09 0.83
CA GLU A 17 5.12 11.69 -0.07
C GLU A 17 5.04 10.17 -0.22
N LEU A 18 6.18 9.49 -0.36
CA LEU A 18 6.25 8.03 -0.45
C LEU A 18 5.79 7.34 0.84
N ILE A 19 6.16 7.86 2.01
CA ILE A 19 5.66 7.35 3.31
C ILE A 19 4.14 7.52 3.40
N GLN A 20 3.61 8.68 3.01
CA GLN A 20 2.18 8.95 3.09
C GLN A 20 1.40 8.06 2.11
N GLN A 21 1.91 7.84 0.89
CA GLN A 21 1.35 6.88 -0.06
C GLN A 21 1.39 5.46 0.50
N LYS A 22 2.49 5.03 1.13
CA LYS A 22 2.60 3.71 1.76
C LYS A 22 1.55 3.49 2.85
N GLU A 23 1.37 4.46 3.75
CA GLU A 23 0.36 4.36 4.80
C GLU A 23 -1.07 4.31 4.23
N THR A 24 -1.33 5.13 3.21
CA THR A 24 -2.63 5.18 2.54
C THR A 24 -2.92 3.85 1.81
N LEU A 25 -1.92 3.30 1.11
CA LEU A 25 -2.00 1.97 0.50
C LEU A 25 -2.23 0.89 1.54
N LYS A 26 -1.50 0.88 2.67
CA LYS A 26 -1.65 -0.11 3.74
C LYS A 26 -3.04 -0.06 4.38
N LYS A 27 -3.57 1.15 4.63
CA LYS A 27 -4.93 1.35 5.15
C LYS A 27 -6.00 0.93 4.14
N SER A 28 -5.79 1.23 2.86
CA SER A 28 -6.66 0.78 1.76
C SER A 28 -6.61 -0.74 1.57
N LEU A 29 -5.44 -1.36 1.74
CA LEU A 29 -5.23 -2.81 1.66
C LEU A 29 -6.06 -3.53 2.72
N SER A 30 -6.08 -3.05 3.96
CA SER A 30 -6.89 -3.64 5.04
C SER A 30 -8.39 -3.59 4.73
N ARG A 31 -8.89 -2.45 4.22
CA ARG A 31 -10.30 -2.33 3.79
C ARG A 31 -10.61 -3.25 2.61
N PHE A 32 -9.67 -3.40 1.69
CA PHE A 32 -9.78 -4.29 0.55
C PHE A 32 -9.86 -5.76 0.98
N TRP A 33 -9.02 -6.21 1.92
CA TRP A 33 -9.09 -7.57 2.47
C TRP A 33 -10.41 -7.85 3.17
N PHE A 34 -10.99 -6.86 3.86
CA PHE A 34 -12.31 -6.99 4.48
C PHE A 34 -13.43 -7.16 3.43
N LEU A 35 -13.44 -6.33 2.39
CA LEU A 35 -14.40 -6.45 1.28
C LEU A 35 -14.20 -7.75 0.49
N PHE A 36 -12.95 -8.19 0.31
CA PHE A 36 -12.61 -9.45 -0.32
C PHE A 36 -13.18 -10.64 0.48
N LEU A 37 -13.04 -10.64 1.80
CA LEU A 37 -13.61 -11.68 2.66
C LEU A 37 -15.14 -11.77 2.50
N ILE A 38 -15.83 -10.62 2.46
CA ILE A 38 -17.27 -10.57 2.23
C ILE A 38 -17.64 -11.16 0.86
N ALA A 39 -16.88 -10.82 -0.18
CA ALA A 39 -17.09 -11.37 -1.51
C ALA A 39 -16.86 -12.89 -1.56
N VAL A 40 -15.84 -13.40 -0.87
CA VAL A 40 -15.58 -14.84 -0.76
C VAL A 40 -16.72 -15.56 -0.03
N ILE A 41 -17.22 -15.00 1.07
CA ILE A 41 -18.38 -15.55 1.80
C ILE A 41 -19.60 -15.59 0.87
N LEU A 42 -19.88 -14.52 0.13
CA LEU A 42 -20.97 -14.50 -0.85
C LEU A 42 -20.81 -15.61 -1.89
N ILE A 43 -19.60 -15.84 -2.43
CA ILE A 43 -19.31 -16.93 -3.38
C ILE A 43 -19.61 -18.31 -2.78
N VAL A 44 -19.16 -18.56 -1.55
CA VAL A 44 -19.33 -19.88 -0.89
C VAL A 44 -20.79 -20.17 -0.57
N PHE A 45 -21.57 -19.16 -0.16
CA PHE A 45 -23.00 -19.32 0.15
C PHE A 45 -23.91 -19.20 -1.08
N TYR A 46 -23.41 -18.66 -2.19
CA TYR A 46 -24.14 -18.52 -3.45
C TYR A 46 -24.76 -19.82 -4.00
N PRO A 47 -24.05 -20.97 -4.08
CA PRO A 47 -24.62 -22.20 -4.64
C PRO A 47 -25.81 -22.76 -3.85
N PHE A 48 -26.03 -22.32 -2.61
CA PHE A 48 -27.18 -22.71 -1.80
C PHE A 48 -28.45 -21.91 -2.13
N ILE A 49 -28.35 -20.81 -2.88
CA ILE A 49 -29.45 -19.84 -3.10
C ILE A 49 -29.95 -19.82 -4.55
N SER A 50 -29.09 -20.10 -5.54
CA SER A 50 -29.41 -19.91 -6.96
C SER A 50 -29.22 -21.19 -7.78
N LYS A 51 -30.19 -21.50 -8.65
CA LYS A 51 -30.17 -22.64 -9.59
C LYS A 51 -29.38 -22.38 -10.89
N PHE A 52 -28.88 -21.16 -11.10
CA PHE A 52 -28.09 -20.78 -12.28
C PHE A 52 -26.59 -20.92 -11.99
N HIS A 53 -26.07 -22.14 -12.16
CA HIS A 53 -24.70 -22.47 -11.74
C HIS A 53 -23.62 -22.05 -12.76
N LEU A 54 -23.82 -22.33 -14.06
CA LEU A 54 -22.70 -22.34 -15.01
C LEU A 54 -22.16 -20.96 -15.43
N LEU A 55 -23.06 -20.02 -15.79
CA LEU A 55 -22.64 -18.68 -16.24
C LEU A 55 -22.13 -17.83 -15.07
N LEU A 56 -22.69 -18.06 -13.88
CA LEU A 56 -22.42 -17.27 -12.69
C LEU A 56 -21.15 -17.75 -11.97
N ASP A 57 -20.87 -19.05 -11.98
CA ASP A 57 -19.56 -19.58 -11.56
C ASP A 57 -18.42 -19.00 -12.40
N LEU A 58 -18.59 -18.91 -13.73
CA LEU A 58 -17.59 -18.30 -14.60
C LEU A 58 -17.34 -16.83 -14.22
N LEU A 59 -18.40 -16.06 -13.97
CA LEU A 59 -18.30 -14.67 -13.53
C LEU A 59 -17.61 -14.54 -12.17
N LEU A 60 -17.90 -15.43 -11.23
CA LEU A 60 -17.30 -15.45 -9.89
C LEU A 60 -15.81 -15.79 -9.95
N VAL A 61 -15.40 -16.77 -10.77
CA VAL A 61 -13.97 -17.07 -10.98
C VAL A 61 -13.26 -15.89 -11.63
N LEU A 62 -13.89 -15.22 -12.60
CA LEU A 62 -13.31 -14.04 -13.25
C LEU A 62 -13.15 -12.87 -12.27
N LEU A 63 -14.17 -12.60 -11.46
CA LEU A 63 -14.15 -11.60 -10.39
C LEU A 63 -13.08 -11.92 -9.36
N PHE A 64 -13.00 -13.18 -8.91
CA PHE A 64 -11.99 -13.61 -7.97
C PHE A 64 -10.58 -13.43 -8.53
N GLY A 65 -10.34 -13.84 -9.78
CA GLY A 65 -9.06 -13.65 -10.46
C GLY A 65 -8.67 -12.18 -10.61
N PHE A 66 -9.62 -11.31 -10.99
CA PHE A 66 -9.39 -9.87 -11.09
C PHE A 66 -9.04 -9.25 -9.74
N VAL A 67 -9.79 -9.59 -8.70
CA VAL A 67 -9.58 -9.09 -7.34
C VAL A 67 -8.25 -9.60 -6.79
N PHE A 68 -7.90 -10.87 -7.03
CA PHE A 68 -6.60 -11.43 -6.66
C PHE A 68 -5.44 -10.73 -7.37
N ALA A 69 -5.55 -10.49 -8.68
CA ALA A 69 -4.55 -9.76 -9.46
C ALA A 69 -4.37 -8.32 -8.94
N LEU A 70 -5.48 -7.64 -8.58
CA LEU A 70 -5.44 -6.31 -7.99
C LEU A 70 -4.77 -6.30 -6.60
N ALA A 71 -5.01 -7.33 -5.80
CA ALA A 71 -4.36 -7.52 -4.49
C ALA A 71 -2.85 -7.70 -4.66
N PHE A 72 -2.45 -8.57 -5.59
CA PHE A 72 -1.05 -8.85 -5.90
C PHE A 72 -0.34 -7.60 -6.45
N TYR A 73 -0.98 -6.87 -7.36
CA TYR A 73 -0.45 -5.60 -7.87
C TYR A 73 -0.20 -4.60 -6.74
N ARG A 74 -1.16 -4.44 -5.81
CA ARG A 74 -0.99 -3.57 -4.64
C ARG A 74 0.16 -4.01 -3.74
N LEU A 75 0.37 -5.31 -3.57
CA LEU A 75 1.49 -5.87 -2.81
C LEU A 75 2.84 -5.55 -3.48
N VAL A 76 2.92 -5.74 -4.81
CA VAL A 76 4.12 -5.39 -5.61
C VAL A 76 4.42 -3.90 -5.53
N VAL A 77 3.40 -3.04 -5.63
CA VAL A 77 3.55 -1.59 -5.50
C VAL A 77 4.06 -1.21 -4.11
N LEU A 78 3.50 -1.80 -3.05
CA LEU A 78 3.98 -1.60 -1.68
C LEU A 78 5.46 -1.98 -1.52
N ASN A 79 5.87 -3.11 -2.09
CA ASN A 79 7.25 -3.58 -2.01
C ASN A 79 8.21 -2.66 -2.81
N LYS A 80 7.77 -2.17 -3.98
CA LYS A 80 8.51 -1.17 -4.77
C LYS A 80 8.66 0.16 -4.02
N ILE A 81 7.64 0.59 -3.29
CA ILE A 81 7.70 1.81 -2.45
C ILE A 81 8.71 1.62 -1.31
N ASP A 82 8.73 0.45 -0.67
CA ASP A 82 9.72 0.16 0.38
C ASP A 82 11.15 0.19 -0.15
N LEU A 83 11.41 -0.46 -1.30
CA LEU A 83 12.72 -0.42 -1.94
C LEU A 83 13.15 0.99 -2.32
N LYS A 84 12.24 1.80 -2.87
CA LYS A 84 12.51 3.22 -3.19
C LYS A 84 12.78 4.06 -1.95
N LEU A 85 12.05 3.84 -0.86
CA LEU A 85 12.29 4.52 0.41
C LEU A 85 13.70 4.22 0.94
N THR A 86 14.12 2.95 0.90
CA THR A 86 15.49 2.56 1.30
C THR A 86 16.56 3.16 0.38
N GLN A 87 16.31 3.24 -0.93
CA GLN A 87 17.22 3.90 -1.87
C GLN A 87 17.36 5.40 -1.58
N ILE A 88 16.25 6.10 -1.31
CA ILE A 88 16.26 7.53 -0.98
C ILE A 88 16.94 7.79 0.35
N GLU A 89 16.72 6.92 1.34
CA GLU A 89 17.40 7.01 2.63
C GLU A 89 18.91 6.82 2.48
N ALA A 90 19.36 5.86 1.66
CA ALA A 90 20.77 5.65 1.35
C ALA A 90 21.38 6.84 0.57
N GLU A 91 20.66 7.38 -0.43
CA GLU A 91 21.13 8.56 -1.19
C GLU A 91 21.22 9.80 -0.29
N PHE A 92 20.25 10.02 0.60
CA PHE A 92 20.28 11.13 1.55
C PHE A 92 21.38 10.98 2.59
N TYR A 93 21.57 9.78 3.15
CA TYR A 93 22.66 9.49 4.08
C TYR A 93 24.03 9.74 3.43
N SER A 94 24.21 9.30 2.18
CA SER A 94 25.45 9.57 1.43
C SER A 94 25.73 11.06 1.19
N LEU A 95 24.70 11.91 1.22
CA LEU A 95 24.80 13.34 0.95
C LEU A 95 24.90 14.20 2.21
N THR A 96 24.43 13.71 3.36
CA THR A 96 24.29 14.50 4.59
C THR A 96 24.83 13.82 5.86
N ASP A 97 25.29 12.57 5.77
CA ASP A 97 25.67 11.69 6.90
C ASP A 97 24.56 11.56 7.98
N GLN A 98 23.32 11.91 7.62
CA GLN A 98 22.16 11.91 8.51
C GLN A 98 21.06 11.00 7.98
N HIS A 99 20.39 10.30 8.90
CA HIS A 99 19.19 9.52 8.57
C HIS A 99 17.98 10.45 8.43
N LEU A 100 17.14 10.17 7.42
CA LEU A 100 15.84 10.82 7.28
C LEU A 100 14.89 10.31 8.38
N GLU A 101 14.73 11.08 9.46
CA GLU A 101 13.72 10.79 10.48
C GLU A 101 12.33 10.70 9.82
N LYS A 102 11.60 9.62 10.15
CA LYS A 102 10.20 9.45 9.71
C LYS A 102 9.35 10.65 10.17
N PRO A 103 8.37 11.09 9.36
CA PRO A 103 7.60 12.29 9.66
C PRO A 103 6.90 12.17 11.02
N ALA A 104 6.81 13.30 11.72
CA ALA A 104 6.17 13.41 13.04
C ALA A 104 4.69 12.92 13.07
N SER A 105 4.05 12.72 11.90
CA SER A 105 2.74 12.05 11.79
C SER A 105 2.76 10.60 12.28
N ALA A 106 3.89 9.89 12.17
CA ALA A 106 4.10 8.57 12.75
C ALA A 106 4.36 8.61 14.27
N ARG A 107 4.96 9.70 14.79
CA ARG A 107 5.14 9.93 16.25
C ARG A 107 3.81 10.22 16.96
N LYS A 108 2.91 11.02 16.35
CA LYS A 108 1.61 11.36 16.97
C LYS A 108 0.67 10.17 17.17
N LYS A 109 0.73 9.15 16.30
CA LYS A 109 -0.18 7.99 16.40
C LYS A 109 0.19 7.03 17.54
N ASN A 110 1.45 7.00 17.97
CA ASN A 110 1.91 6.22 19.12
C ASN A 110 1.81 6.98 20.45
N GLN A 111 1.67 8.31 20.41
CA GLN A 111 1.42 9.11 21.62
C GLN A 111 -0.07 9.23 21.99
N ALA A 112 -0.99 8.95 21.06
CA ALA A 112 -2.43 8.90 21.33
C ALA A 112 -2.93 7.54 21.84
N LYS A 113 -2.02 6.58 22.11
CA LYS A 113 -2.33 5.23 22.57
C LYS A 113 -1.54 4.84 23.84
N LYS A 114 -1.08 5.83 24.60
CA LYS A 114 -0.52 5.68 25.94
C LYS A 114 -1.48 6.24 26.95
#